data_AF-A0A967SSR3-F1
#
_entry.id   AF-A0A967SSR3-F1
#
_cell.length_a   1.000
_cell.length_b   1.000
_cell.length_c   1.000
_cell.angle_alpha   90.00
_cell.angle_beta   90.00
_cell.angle_gamma   90.00
#
_symmetry.space_group_name_H-M   'P 1'
#
loop_
_entity.id
_entity.type
_entity.pdbx_description
1 polymer ?
#
loop_
_entity_poly.entity_id
_entity_poly.type
_entity_poly.pdbx_seq_one_letter_code
_entity_poly.pdbx_strand_id
1 'polypeptide(L)' 'AYRQNINTGYSNGDNIEVLEGLTPSDTVVTIGQSSLQDSALVEIVSL' A
#
# COMPACT_ATOMS: atom_id res chain seq x y z
N ALA A 1 -9.96 4.09 -2.19
CA ALA A 1 -8.76 3.84 -1.36
C ALA A 1 -8.48 5.04 -0.46
N TYR A 2 -7.85 4.84 0.70
CA TYR A 2 -7.50 5.92 1.62
C TYR A 2 -6.02 5.83 1.96
N ARG A 3 -5.33 6.97 1.99
CA ARG A 3 -3.94 7.00 2.46
C ARG A 3 -3.91 6.71 3.95
N GLN A 4 -2.99 5.84 4.32
CA GLN A 4 -2.74 5.42 5.69
C GLN A 4 -1.25 5.55 5.96
N ASN A 5 -0.91 6.25 7.04
CA ASN A 5 0.47 6.32 7.51
C ASN A 5 0.82 4.98 8.15
N ILE A 6 1.95 4.41 7.76
CA ILE A 6 2.49 3.15 8.29
C ILE A 6 3.94 3.38 8.73
N ASN A 7 4.45 2.50 9.59
CA ASN A 7 5.86 2.49 9.95
C ASN A 7 6.60 1.41 9.16
N THR A 8 7.67 1.79 8.48
CA THR A 8 8.46 0.90 7.63
C THR A 8 9.84 0.65 8.21
N GLY A 9 10.35 -0.56 8.03
CA GLY A 9 11.70 -0.95 8.44
C GLY A 9 12.66 -0.95 7.25
N TYR A 10 13.31 -2.09 7.03
CA TYR A 10 14.27 -2.25 5.94
C TYR A 10 13.62 -2.18 4.56
N SER A 11 14.41 -1.73 3.58
CA SER A 11 14.10 -1.83 2.15
C SER A 11 15.05 -2.81 1.48
N ASN A 12 14.51 -3.70 0.64
CA ASN A 12 15.26 -4.69 -0.12
C ASN A 12 14.73 -4.77 -1.56
N GLY A 13 15.34 -4.00 -2.45
CA GLY A 13 14.91 -3.88 -3.84
C GLY A 13 13.46 -3.38 -3.91
N ASP A 14 12.59 -4.19 -4.52
CA ASP A 14 11.16 -3.88 -4.67
C ASP A 14 10.33 -4.19 -3.42
N ASN A 15 10.95 -4.70 -2.36
CA ASN A 15 10.27 -5.07 -1.11
C ASN A 15 10.54 -4.04 0.00
N ILE A 16 9.50 -3.69 0.75
CA ILE A 16 9.56 -2.83 1.93
C ILE A 16 9.02 -3.62 3.13
N GLU A 17 9.77 -3.64 4.22
CA GLU A 17 9.30 -4.19 5.49
C GLU A 17 8.30 -3.24 6.15
N VAL A 18 7.16 -3.77 6.59
CA VAL A 18 6.15 -3.02 7.35
C VAL A 18 6.18 -3.49 8.80
N LEU A 19 6.50 -2.57 9.72
CA LEU A 19 6.61 -2.86 11.15
C LEU A 19 5.28 -2.65 11.86
N GLU A 20 4.54 -1.60 11.50
CA GLU A 20 3.28 -1.21 12.13
C GLU A 20 2.35 -0.51 11.15
N GLY A 21 1.06 -0.48 11.47
CA GLY A 21 0.05 0.26 10.72
C GLY A 21 -0.66 -0.53 9.62
N LEU A 22 -0.37 -1.83 9.46
CA LEU A 22 -1.17 -2.76 8.67
C LEU A 22 -1.49 -4.02 9.49
N THR A 23 -2.58 -4.68 9.16
CA THR A 23 -2.99 -5.96 9.73
C THR A 23 -2.97 -7.07 8.68
N PRO A 24 -2.78 -8.34 9.07
CA PRO A 24 -2.92 -9.45 8.14
C PRO A 24 -4.30 -9.41 7.47
N SER A 25 -4.31 -9.52 6.14
CA SER A 25 -5.49 -9.39 5.24
C SER A 25 -5.82 -7.97 4.75
N ASP A 26 -5.09 -6.93 5.18
CA ASP A 26 -5.21 -5.61 4.54
C ASP A 26 -4.78 -5.68 3.07
N THR A 27 -5.55 -5.03 2.20
CA THR A 27 -5.24 -4.91 0.78
C THR A 27 -4.60 -3.56 0.51
N VAL A 28 -3.39 -3.57 -0.07
CA VAL A 28 -2.60 -2.36 -0.34
C VAL A 28 -2.49 -2.10 -1.84
N VAL A 29 -2.35 -0.84 -2.21
CA VAL A 29 -2.05 -0.43 -3.59
C VAL A 29 -0.54 -0.47 -3.79
N THR A 30 -0.07 -1.29 -4.73
CA THR A 30 1.36 -1.44 -5.06
C THR A 30 1.76 -0.80 -6.39
N ILE A 31 0.78 -0.42 -7.22
CA ILE A 31 0.98 0.18 -8.55
C ILE A 31 -0.02 1.34 -8.74
N GLY A 32 0.42 2.43 -9.38
CA GLY A 32 -0.45 3.55 -9.77
C GLY A 32 -0.82 4.53 -8.64
N GLN A 33 -0.17 4.42 -7.48
CA GLN A 33 -0.47 5.23 -6.30
C GLN A 33 -0.13 6.73 -6.43
N SER A 34 0.72 7.13 -7.39
CA SER A 34 1.24 8.50 -7.50
C SER A 34 0.16 9.56 -7.82
N SER A 35 -0.91 9.17 -8.51
CA SER A 35 -2.05 10.05 -8.85
C SER A 35 -3.29 9.76 -8.01
N LEU A 36 -3.19 8.90 -7.00
CA LEU A 36 -4.34 8.47 -6.22
C LEU A 36 -4.74 9.56 -5.21
N GLN A 37 -6.03 9.92 -5.23
CA GLN A 37 -6.63 10.77 -4.19
C GLN A 37 -7.35 9.89 -3.17
N ASP A 38 -7.54 10.42 -1.96
CA ASP A 38 -8.36 9.74 -0.96
C ASP A 38 -9.79 9.59 -1.50
N SER A 39 -10.42 8.45 -1.17
CA SER A 39 -11.71 8.02 -1.72
C SER A 39 -11.75 7.72 -3.23
N ALA A 40 -10.61 7.69 -3.93
CA ALA A 40 -10.59 7.30 -5.34
C ALA A 40 -11.09 5.85 -5.52
N LEU A 41 -11.83 5.63 -6.61
CA LEU A 41 -12.26 4.30 -7.05
C LEU A 41 -11.02 3.51 -7.51
N VAL A 42 -10.88 2.28 -7.02
CA VAL A 42 -9.81 1.36 -7.38
C VAL A 42 -10.40 -0.01 -7.67
N GLU A 43 -9.74 -0.75 -8.56
CA GLU A 43 -10.09 -2.12 -8.90
C GLU A 43 -8.91 -3.03 -8.57
N ILE A 44 -9.20 -4.24 -8.07
CA ILE A 44 -8.17 -5.25 -7.84
C ILE A 44 -7.89 -5.93 -9.19
N VAL A 45 -6.66 -5.79 -9.66
CA VAL A 45 -6.18 -6.49 -10.86
C VAL A 45 -5.26 -7.64 -10.45
N SER A 46 -5.41 -8.79 -11.11
CA SER A 46 -4.48 -9.91 -10.98
C SER A 46 -3.58 -9.91 -12.22
N LEU A 47 -2.27 -9.87 -12.01
CA LEU A 47 -1.26 -10.06 -13.06
C LEU A 47 -0.93 -11.54 -13.22
#